data_AF-A0A0D2RB49-F1
#
_entry.id   AF-A0A0D2RB49-F1
#
_cell.length_a   1.000
_cell.length_b   1.000
_cell.length_c   1.000
_cell.angle_alpha   90.00
_cell.angle_beta   90.00
_cell.angle_gamma   90.00
#
_symmetry.space_group_name_H-M   'P 1'
#
loop_
_entity.id
_entity.type
_entity.pdbx_description
1 polymer ?
#
loop_
_entity_poly.entity_id
_entity_poly.type
_entity_poly.pdbx_seq_one_letter_code
_entity_poly.pdbx_strand_id
1 'polypeptide(L)'
;MEINEGLKAYCGGCGELLSAPCFTCSHCNYHLHKQCAEAPLSLPSHPSHPRHSYYGLFHQQRPYPSDHNVCGCAVCKEKPNTFFYECHFCYFSLDIKCAHLSSSCKFNQQSKYH
;
A
#
# COMPACT_ATOMS: atom_id res chain seq x y z
N MET A 1 -24.98 30.52 -2.57
CA MET A 1 -23.66 29.99 -2.93
C MET A 1 -23.55 28.66 -2.21
N GLU A 2 -23.90 27.57 -2.89
CA GLU A 2 -23.77 26.23 -2.33
C GLU A 2 -22.29 25.91 -2.25
N ILE A 3 -21.80 25.68 -1.04
CA ILE A 3 -20.46 25.17 -0.80
C ILE A 3 -20.53 23.72 -1.29
N ASN A 4 -20.05 23.48 -2.51
CA ASN A 4 -19.81 22.13 -3.00
C ASN A 4 -18.79 21.51 -2.04
N GLU A 5 -19.26 20.77 -1.04
CA GLU A 5 -18.46 19.81 -0.31
C GLU A 5 -17.94 18.82 -1.36
N GLY A 6 -16.73 19.10 -1.88
CA GLY A 6 -16.15 18.35 -2.98
C GLY A 6 -16.20 16.87 -2.66
N LEU A 7 -16.82 16.08 -3.54
CA LEU A 7 -16.88 14.62 -3.45
C LEU A 7 -15.48 14.10 -3.10
N LYS A 8 -15.34 13.59 -1.87
CA LYS A 8 -14.11 12.98 -1.40
C LYS A 8 -13.92 11.67 -2.14
N ALA A 9 -13.08 11.69 -3.18
CA ALA A 9 -12.66 10.48 -3.87
C ALA A 9 -11.56 9.77 -3.07
N TYR A 10 -11.51 8.44 -3.15
CA TYR A 10 -10.49 7.62 -2.52
C TYR A 10 -9.68 6.88 -3.60
N CYS A 11 -8.40 6.68 -3.33
CA CYS A 11 -7.51 5.92 -4.20
C CYS A 11 -7.86 4.44 -4.14
N GLY A 12 -8.18 3.82 -5.26
CA GLY A 12 -8.40 2.38 -5.35
C GLY A 12 -7.15 1.55 -5.02
N GLY A 13 -5.96 2.14 -5.16
CA GLY A 13 -4.65 1.54 -4.86
C GLY A 13 -4.39 1.35 -3.37
N CYS A 14 -4.32 2.47 -2.64
CA CYS A 14 -3.95 2.49 -1.23
C CYS A 14 -5.13 2.66 -0.26
N GLY A 15 -6.34 2.94 -0.77
CA GLY A 15 -7.54 3.19 0.04
C GLY A 15 -7.56 4.54 0.77
N GLU A 16 -6.56 5.40 0.56
CA GLU A 16 -6.51 6.73 1.21
C GLU A 16 -7.22 7.80 0.37
N LEU A 17 -7.52 8.94 1.01
CA LEU A 17 -8.14 10.08 0.36
C LEU A 17 -7.28 10.52 -0.86
N LEU A 18 -7.95 10.75 -1.98
CA LEU A 18 -7.29 11.15 -3.21
C LEU A 18 -6.70 12.55 -3.05
N SER A 19 -5.44 12.70 -3.48
CA SER A 19 -4.77 13.99 -3.60
C SER A 19 -4.20 14.12 -5.01
N ALA A 20 -4.10 15.35 -5.52
CA ALA A 20 -3.42 15.60 -6.77
C ALA A 20 -1.90 15.47 -6.59
N PRO A 21 -1.16 14.89 -7.56
CA PRO A 21 -1.60 14.37 -8.85
C PRO A 21 -2.21 12.95 -8.79
N CYS A 22 -3.25 12.72 -9.61
CA CYS A 22 -3.97 11.45 -9.68
C CYS A 22 -4.37 11.09 -11.13
N PHE A 23 -4.56 9.80 -11.38
CA PHE A 23 -5.20 9.28 -12.59
C PHE A 23 -6.66 8.96 -12.27
N THR A 24 -7.56 9.37 -13.16
CA THR A 24 -9.00 9.13 -13.02
C THR A 24 -9.53 8.53 -14.32
N CYS A 25 -10.25 7.41 -14.20
CA CYS A 25 -11.11 6.91 -15.25
C CYS A 25 -12.55 7.37 -14.95
N SER A 26 -13.05 8.33 -15.72
CA SER A 26 -14.41 8.86 -15.57
C SER A 26 -15.50 7.82 -15.83
N HIS A 27 -15.26 6.89 -16.76
CA HIS A 27 -16.21 5.82 -17.08
C HIS A 27 -16.39 4.81 -15.95
N CYS A 28 -15.29 4.44 -15.28
CA CYS A 28 -15.31 3.48 -14.18
C CYS A 28 -15.52 4.13 -12.81
N ASN A 29 -15.53 5.46 -12.74
CA ASN A 29 -15.43 6.23 -11.50
C ASN A 29 -14.30 5.71 -10.59
N TYR A 30 -13.14 5.41 -11.19
CA TYR A 30 -12.01 4.79 -10.52
C TYR A 30 -10.82 5.73 -10.51
N HIS A 31 -10.22 5.91 -9.34
CA HIS A 31 -9.20 6.91 -9.10
C HIS A 31 -7.97 6.29 -8.46
N LEU A 32 -6.79 6.71 -8.90
CA LEU A 32 -5.51 6.28 -8.34
C LEU A 32 -4.62 7.49 -8.11
N HIS A 33 -3.91 7.54 -6.98
CA HIS A 33 -2.73 8.40 -6.90
C HIS A 33 -1.75 8.01 -8.00
N LYS A 34 -1.00 8.98 -8.53
CA LYS A 34 0.02 8.71 -9.56
C LYS A 34 0.97 7.58 -9.13
N GLN A 35 1.47 7.63 -7.90
CA GLN A 35 2.34 6.60 -7.32
C GLN A 35 1.70 5.21 -7.26
N CYS A 36 0.38 5.10 -7.04
CA CYS A 36 -0.31 3.82 -6.97
C CYS A 36 -0.55 3.23 -8.37
N ALA A 37 -0.76 4.09 -9.37
CA ALA A 37 -0.90 3.65 -10.76
C ALA A 37 0.44 3.22 -11.37
N GLU A 38 1.54 3.86 -10.96
CA GLU A 38 2.90 3.59 -11.44
C GLU A 38 3.65 2.59 -10.55
N ALA A 39 2.99 2.02 -9.54
CA ALA A 39 3.58 1.04 -8.64
C ALA A 39 4.00 -0.23 -9.42
N PRO A 40 5.22 -0.74 -9.20
CA PRO A 40 5.70 -1.91 -9.92
C PRO A 40 4.91 -3.17 -9.54
N LEU A 41 4.79 -4.13 -10.45
CA LEU A 41 4.13 -5.41 -10.15
C LEU A 41 4.93 -6.31 -9.20
N SER A 42 6.24 -6.07 -9.08
CA SER A 42 7.10 -6.75 -8.12
C SER A 42 8.21 -5.84 -7.59
N LEU A 43 8.65 -6.10 -6.37
CA LEU A 43 9.76 -5.42 -5.71
C LEU A 43 10.90 -6.41 -5.50
N PRO A 44 11.90 -6.44 -6.39
CA PRO A 44 13.09 -7.24 -6.19
C PRO A 44 13.93 -6.64 -5.06
N SER A 45 14.35 -7.46 -4.10
CA SER A 45 15.26 -7.08 -3.01
C SER A 45 14.85 -5.83 -2.19
N HIS A 46 13.71 -5.87 -1.51
CA HIS A 46 13.29 -4.78 -0.62
C HIS A 46 14.10 -4.76 0.70
N PRO A 47 14.62 -3.60 1.18
CA PRO A 47 15.47 -3.52 2.38
C PRO A 47 14.82 -4.06 3.66
N SER A 48 13.50 -3.96 3.78
CA SER A 48 12.75 -4.50 4.93
C SER A 48 12.54 -6.02 4.87
N HIS A 49 12.94 -6.69 3.78
CA HIS A 49 12.83 -8.14 3.64
C HIS A 49 14.00 -8.75 2.84
N PRO A 50 15.23 -8.72 3.40
CA PRO A 50 16.43 -9.19 2.69
C PRO A 50 16.48 -10.72 2.53
N ARG A 51 15.80 -11.46 3.40
CA ARG A 51 15.87 -12.93 3.47
C ARG A 51 15.39 -13.62 2.18
N HIS A 52 14.43 -13.03 1.48
CA HIS A 52 13.88 -13.56 0.23
C HIS A 52 14.08 -12.59 -0.95
N SER A 53 15.16 -11.81 -0.94
CA SER A 53 15.46 -10.82 -2.00
C SER A 53 15.46 -11.42 -3.41
N TYR A 54 15.86 -12.68 -3.57
CA TYR A 54 15.88 -13.39 -4.86
C TYR A 54 14.47 -13.60 -5.45
N TYR A 55 13.49 -13.85 -4.58
CA TYR A 55 12.10 -14.08 -5.00
C TYR A 55 11.32 -12.76 -5.10
N GLY A 56 11.68 -11.77 -4.29
CA GLY A 56 11.02 -10.48 -4.26
C GLY A 56 9.64 -10.51 -3.61
N LEU A 57 8.99 -9.36 -3.62
CA LEU A 57 7.59 -9.20 -3.22
C LEU A 57 6.74 -8.99 -4.46
N PHE A 58 5.53 -9.54 -4.48
CA PHE A 58 4.63 -9.41 -5.61
C PHE A 58 3.39 -8.63 -5.24
N HIS A 59 2.93 -7.82 -6.18
CA HIS A 59 1.70 -7.07 -6.03
C HIS A 59 0.50 -8.03 -5.92
N GLN A 60 -0.29 -7.85 -4.88
CA GLN A 60 -1.48 -8.61 -4.55
C GLN A 60 -2.64 -7.65 -4.34
N GLN A 61 -3.83 -8.12 -4.71
CA GLN A 61 -5.07 -7.42 -4.44
C GLN A 61 -5.84 -8.17 -3.36
N ARG A 62 -6.30 -7.44 -2.36
CA ARG A 62 -7.22 -7.96 -1.38
C ARG A 62 -8.60 -8.17 -2.04
N PRO A 63 -9.17 -9.38 -2.01
CA PRO A 63 -10.47 -9.63 -2.64
C PRO A 63 -11.58 -8.84 -1.94
N TYR A 64 -11.53 -8.80 -0.60
CA TYR A 64 -12.50 -8.12 0.25
C TYR A 64 -11.84 -7.48 1.48
N PRO A 65 -12.30 -6.32 1.97
CA PRO A 65 -11.77 -5.70 3.20
C PRO A 65 -11.87 -6.60 4.44
N SER A 66 -12.85 -7.50 4.47
CA SER A 66 -13.11 -8.47 5.52
C SER A 66 -12.23 -9.74 5.43
N ASP A 67 -11.32 -9.84 4.46
CA ASP A 67 -10.44 -11.00 4.35
C ASP A 67 -9.41 -11.02 5.47
N HIS A 68 -9.51 -11.97 6.40
CA HIS A 68 -8.63 -12.07 7.56
C HIS A 68 -7.32 -12.80 7.25
N ASN A 69 -7.19 -13.41 6.07
CA ASN A 69 -5.98 -14.15 5.68
C ASN A 69 -4.83 -13.24 5.25
N VAL A 70 -5.06 -11.93 5.11
CA VAL A 70 -4.01 -10.97 4.79
C VAL A 70 -3.29 -10.52 6.07
N CYS A 71 -1.98 -10.74 6.12
CA CYS A 71 -1.12 -10.23 7.19
C CYS A 71 -1.07 -8.70 7.18
N GLY A 72 -0.99 -8.10 8.38
CA GLY A 72 -0.76 -6.67 8.52
C GLY A 72 0.60 -6.26 7.96
N CYS A 73 0.67 -5.06 7.38
CA CYS A 73 1.88 -4.50 6.79
C CYS A 73 3.03 -4.51 7.81
N ALA A 74 4.17 -5.04 7.40
CA ALA A 74 5.32 -5.18 8.28
C ALA A 74 5.86 -3.84 8.80
N VAL A 75 5.59 -2.72 8.11
CA VAL A 75 6.08 -1.38 8.46
C VAL A 75 5.09 -0.64 9.35
N CYS A 76 3.86 -0.40 8.89
CA CYS A 76 2.87 0.39 9.64
C CYS A 76 2.00 -0.44 10.59
N LYS A 77 2.08 -1.78 10.53
CA LYS A 77 1.27 -2.74 11.31
C LYS A 77 -0.23 -2.72 11.04
N GLU A 78 -0.69 -1.84 10.16
CA GLU A 78 -2.07 -1.79 9.69
C GLU A 78 -2.36 -2.90 8.68
N LYS A 79 -3.63 -3.29 8.56
CA LYS A 79 -4.06 -4.20 7.51
C LYS A 79 -4.08 -3.48 6.16
N PRO A 80 -3.60 -4.13 5.08
CA PRO A 80 -3.69 -3.54 3.76
C PRO A 80 -5.13 -3.25 3.34
N ASN A 81 -5.36 -2.06 2.81
CA ASN A 81 -6.69 -1.64 2.36
C ASN A 81 -7.11 -2.40 1.10
N THR A 82 -6.33 -2.25 0.03
CA THR A 82 -6.70 -2.80 -1.29
C THR A 82 -5.53 -3.51 -1.94
N PHE A 83 -4.45 -2.80 -2.25
CA PHE A 83 -3.28 -3.38 -2.88
C PHE A 83 -2.06 -3.36 -1.96
N PHE A 84 -1.29 -4.43 -2.01
CA PHE A 84 -0.11 -4.64 -1.18
C PHE A 84 0.89 -5.53 -1.89
N TYR A 85 2.08 -5.63 -1.33
CA TYR A 85 3.13 -6.53 -1.77
C TYR A 85 3.26 -7.67 -0.78
N GLU A 86 3.33 -8.90 -1.27
CA GLU A 86 3.48 -10.08 -0.45
C GLU A 86 4.66 -10.95 -0.89
N CYS A 87 5.38 -11.50 0.08
CA CYS A 87 6.29 -12.62 -0.15
C CYS A 87 5.53 -13.94 -0.01
N HIS A 88 5.47 -14.71 -1.09
CA HIS A 88 4.81 -16.02 -1.11
C HIS A 88 5.39 -17.03 -0.11
N PHE A 89 6.67 -16.90 0.27
CA PHE A 89 7.35 -17.90 1.10
C PHE A 89 7.16 -17.72 2.60
N CYS A 90 6.84 -16.52 3.06
CA CYS A 90 6.71 -16.25 4.50
C CYS A 90 5.61 -15.26 4.85
N TYR A 91 4.68 -15.01 3.92
CA TYR A 91 3.53 -14.12 4.12
C TYR A 91 3.91 -12.73 4.64
N PHE A 92 5.13 -12.28 4.29
CA PHE A 92 5.58 -10.94 4.61
C PHE A 92 4.82 -9.97 3.72
N SER A 93 4.05 -9.06 4.31
CA SER A 93 3.23 -8.10 3.57
C SER A 93 3.71 -6.65 3.76
N LEU A 94 3.60 -5.84 2.72
CA LEU A 94 3.81 -4.39 2.76
C LEU A 94 2.68 -3.69 2.03
N ASP A 95 2.08 -2.70 2.68
CA ASP A 95 1.17 -1.79 1.98
C ASP A 95 1.89 -1.13 0.80
N ILE A 96 1.14 -0.89 -0.28
CA ILE A 96 1.65 -0.21 -1.47
C ILE A 96 2.35 1.12 -1.12
N LYS A 97 1.82 1.87 -0.15
CA LYS A 97 2.43 3.13 0.34
C LYS A 97 3.73 2.91 1.11
N CYS A 98 3.83 1.82 1.87
CA CYS A 98 5.00 1.49 2.69
C CYS A 98 6.14 0.93 1.85
N ALA A 99 5.84 0.27 0.73
CA ALA A 99 6.83 -0.21 -0.22
C ALA A 99 7.69 0.92 -0.83
N HIS A 100 7.11 2.11 -1.01
CA HIS A 100 7.83 3.25 -1.58
C HIS A 100 8.66 4.04 -0.54
N LEU A 101 8.51 3.76 0.75
CA LEU A 101 9.23 4.46 1.83
C LEU A 101 10.64 3.92 2.09
N SER A 102 11.18 3.08 1.19
CA SER A 102 12.35 2.23 1.40
C SER A 102 13.69 2.94 1.68
N SER A 103 13.72 4.27 1.78
CA SER A 103 14.97 5.02 2.04
C SER A 103 14.86 6.19 3.04
N SER A 104 13.74 6.49 3.69
CA SER A 104 13.67 7.74 4.52
C SER A 104 12.85 7.74 5.80
N CYS A 105 12.17 6.66 6.18
CA CYS A 105 11.55 6.60 7.51
C CYS A 105 12.56 6.07 8.54
N LYS A 106 13.24 6.99 9.23
CA LYS A 106 13.95 6.68 10.49
C LYS A 106 12.99 5.88 11.37
N PHE A 107 13.40 4.66 11.73
CA PHE A 107 12.77 3.91 12.80
C PHE A 107 12.72 4.82 14.03
N ASN A 108 11.55 5.34 14.36
CA ASN A 108 11.29 5.60 15.77
C ASN A 108 11.15 4.22 16.39
N GLN A 109 12.30 3.69 16.84
CA GLN A 109 12.30 2.75 17.94
C GLN A 109 11.65 3.49 19.10
N GLN A 110 10.34 3.37 19.22
CA GLN A 110 9.72 3.53 20.52
C GLN A 110 9.89 2.18 21.20
N SER A 111 11.09 1.99 21.76
CA SER A 111 11.25 1.25 22.99
C SER A 111 10.12 1.66 23.92
N LYS A 112 9.37 0.68 24.43
CA LYS A 112 8.68 0.71 25.73
C LYS A 112 7.93 -0.60 26.01
N TYR A 113 8.44 -1.34 27.00
CA TYR A 113 7.79 -2.33 27.90
C TYR A 113 7.28 -3.64 27.27
N HIS A 114 7.62 -4.86 27.73
CA HIS A 114 8.14 -5.38 29.00
C HIS A 114 9.17 -6.49 28.76
#